data_AF-X1EX29-F1
#
_entry.id   AF-X1EX29-F1
#
_cell.length_a   1.000
_cell.length_b   1.000
_cell.length_c   1.000
_cell.angle_alpha   90.00
_cell.angle_beta   90.00
_cell.angle_gamma   90.00
#
_symmetry.space_group_name_H-M   'P 1'
#
loop_
_entity.id
_entity.type
_entity.pdbx_description
1 polymer ?
#
loop_
_entity_poly.entity_id
_entity_poly.type
_entity_poly.pdbx_seq_one_letter_code
_entity_poly.pdbx_strand_id
1 'polypeptide(L)'
;MAGIKDPIEDLDVIELHDAFTISDIQSYEDVGLRPYGEGRDYIESGDAYLINPQTKKPGKLPSNLSGGLIGCMHAVGATGLMQIAEIGYHIWNRWDEIHEPQEKWDAFGRKKPDDWASLQVKGAKRGLAISHAGVGSHVTAAILMDPKNLLKED
;
A
#
# COMPACT_ATOMS: atom_id res chain seq x y z
N MET A 1 -0.50 20.53 1.83
CA MET A 1 -0.20 19.86 3.11
C MET A 1 1.12 19.10 3.00
N ALA A 2 1.24 18.01 2.22
CA ALA A 2 2.51 17.24 2.12
C ALA A 2 3.44 17.57 0.92
N GLY A 3 2.99 18.36 -0.06
CA GLY A 3 3.81 18.74 -1.23
C GLY A 3 3.76 17.79 -2.43
N ILE A 4 2.95 16.73 -2.35
CA ILE A 4 2.66 15.79 -3.47
C ILE A 4 2.06 16.55 -4.66
N LYS A 5 2.59 16.30 -5.85
CA LYS A 5 2.12 16.83 -7.14
C LYS A 5 1.72 15.71 -8.09
N ASP A 6 2.56 14.70 -8.23
CA ASP A 6 2.29 13.50 -9.02
C ASP A 6 2.43 12.28 -8.10
N PRO A 7 1.33 11.70 -7.62
CA PRO A 7 1.37 10.56 -6.71
C PRO A 7 2.22 9.38 -7.23
N ILE A 8 2.25 9.13 -8.54
CA ILE A 8 3.01 8.03 -9.15
C ILE A 8 4.52 8.25 -9.02
N GLU A 9 4.97 9.50 -9.09
CA GLU A 9 6.39 9.84 -9.02
C GLU A 9 6.84 10.24 -7.61
N ASP A 10 5.91 10.73 -6.78
CA ASP A 10 6.21 11.26 -5.44
C ASP A 10 6.09 10.21 -4.32
N LEU A 11 5.32 9.13 -4.51
CA LEU A 11 5.10 8.06 -3.55
C LEU A 11 5.83 6.77 -3.96
N ASP A 12 6.18 5.95 -2.98
CA ASP A 12 6.87 4.67 -3.22
C ASP A 12 5.99 3.45 -2.92
N VAL A 13 4.96 3.60 -2.08
CA VAL A 13 4.01 2.54 -1.71
C VAL A 13 2.70 3.13 -1.24
N ILE A 14 1.58 2.46 -1.51
CA ILE A 14 0.26 2.86 -1.00
C ILE A 14 -0.50 1.70 -0.36
N GLU A 15 -1.30 2.02 0.65
CA GLU A 15 -2.24 1.08 1.29
C GLU A 15 -3.63 1.71 1.25
N LEU A 16 -4.55 1.10 0.51
CA LEU A 16 -5.87 1.58 0.18
C LEU A 16 -6.94 0.72 0.85
N HIS A 17 -8.16 1.26 0.95
CA HIS A 17 -9.24 0.61 1.65
C HIS A 17 -10.04 -0.29 0.71
N ASP A 18 -9.45 -1.42 0.33
CA ASP A 18 -10.01 -2.40 -0.62
C ASP A 18 -11.02 -3.36 0.02
N ALA A 19 -11.97 -2.86 0.82
CA ALA A 19 -13.01 -3.71 1.43
C ALA A 19 -13.82 -4.51 0.39
N PHE A 20 -13.91 -3.95 -0.82
CA PHE A 20 -14.36 -4.60 -2.05
C PHE A 20 -13.41 -4.21 -3.19
N THR A 21 -13.26 -5.07 -4.20
CA THR A 21 -12.36 -4.80 -5.34
C THR A 21 -12.70 -3.50 -6.07
N ILE A 22 -13.99 -3.14 -6.15
CA ILE A 22 -14.42 -1.89 -6.77
C ILE A 22 -14.04 -0.64 -5.96
N SER A 23 -13.88 -0.76 -4.63
CA SER A 23 -13.41 0.34 -3.79
C SER A 23 -11.96 0.69 -4.12
N ASP A 24 -11.14 -0.32 -4.45
CA ASP A 24 -9.74 -0.12 -4.80
C ASP A 24 -9.63 0.62 -6.14
N ILE A 25 -10.40 0.17 -7.17
CA ILE A 25 -10.47 0.82 -8.48
C ILE A 25 -10.89 2.29 -8.36
N GLN A 26 -11.94 2.58 -7.59
CA GLN A 26 -12.37 3.97 -7.35
C GLN A 26 -11.29 4.77 -6.62
N SER A 27 -10.61 4.18 -5.64
CA SER A 27 -9.56 4.85 -4.89
C SER A 27 -8.38 5.26 -5.78
N TYR A 28 -8.00 4.45 -6.78
CA TYR A 28 -6.94 4.82 -7.73
C TYR A 28 -7.28 6.10 -8.49
N GLU A 29 -8.56 6.30 -8.83
CA GLU A 29 -9.05 7.47 -9.54
C GLU A 29 -9.14 8.67 -8.59
N ASP A 30 -9.70 8.49 -7.40
CA ASP A 30 -9.88 9.53 -6.39
C ASP A 30 -8.57 10.14 -5.91
N VAL A 31 -7.49 9.33 -5.83
CA VAL A 31 -6.16 9.80 -5.41
C VAL A 31 -5.27 10.21 -6.58
N GLY A 32 -5.78 10.18 -7.81
CA GLY A 32 -5.10 10.71 -8.99
C GLY A 32 -4.05 9.80 -9.63
N LEU A 33 -4.10 8.47 -9.42
CA LEU A 33 -3.22 7.50 -10.08
C LEU A 33 -3.64 7.26 -11.53
N ARG A 34 -4.95 7.36 -11.79
CA ARG A 34 -5.57 7.28 -13.11
C ARG A 34 -6.72 8.28 -13.23
N PRO A 35 -7.08 8.71 -14.46
CA PRO A 35 -8.31 9.47 -14.68
C PRO A 35 -9.56 8.69 -14.25
N TYR A 36 -10.64 9.42 -13.94
CA TYR A 36 -11.94 8.80 -13.64
C TYR A 36 -12.43 7.90 -14.79
N GLY A 37 -12.84 6.68 -14.45
CA GLY A 37 -13.23 5.62 -15.38
C GLY A 37 -12.08 4.77 -15.94
N GLU A 38 -10.83 5.09 -15.61
CA GLU A 38 -9.64 4.37 -16.09
C GLU A 38 -8.91 3.57 -14.99
N GLY A 39 -9.44 3.50 -13.77
CA GLY A 39 -8.77 2.84 -12.63
C GLY A 39 -8.40 1.38 -12.88
N ARG A 40 -9.16 0.66 -13.72
CA ARG A 40 -8.83 -0.73 -14.12
C ARG A 40 -7.44 -0.86 -14.75
N ASP A 41 -6.98 0.16 -15.47
CA ASP A 41 -5.67 0.15 -16.14
C ASP A 41 -4.53 0.02 -15.13
N TYR A 42 -4.71 0.55 -13.92
CA TYR A 42 -3.68 0.51 -12.88
C TYR A 42 -3.30 -0.93 -12.49
N ILE A 43 -4.30 -1.81 -12.41
CA ILE A 43 -4.10 -3.25 -12.21
C ILE A 43 -3.68 -3.94 -13.51
N GLU A 44 -4.37 -3.67 -14.63
CA GLU A 44 -4.15 -4.36 -15.90
C GLU A 44 -2.76 -4.08 -16.51
N SER A 45 -2.19 -2.89 -16.31
CA SER A 45 -0.83 -2.52 -16.72
C SER A 45 0.25 -3.18 -15.85
N GLY A 46 -0.11 -3.63 -14.66
CA GLY A 46 0.81 -4.16 -13.66
C GLY A 46 1.51 -3.11 -12.80
N ASP A 47 1.06 -1.86 -12.83
CA ASP A 47 1.67 -0.74 -12.09
C ASP A 47 1.48 -0.86 -10.57
N ALA A 48 0.38 -1.46 -10.14
CA ALA A 48 0.04 -1.72 -8.73
C ALA A 48 0.88 -2.83 -8.07
N TYR A 49 1.71 -3.54 -8.82
CA TYR A 49 2.43 -4.73 -8.34
C TYR A 49 3.86 -4.38 -7.95
N LEU A 50 4.39 -4.99 -6.88
CA LEU A 50 5.81 -4.85 -6.55
C LEU A 50 6.71 -5.25 -7.71
N ILE A 51 6.41 -6.39 -8.33
CA ILE A 51 7.03 -6.85 -9.57
C ILE A 51 5.90 -6.99 -10.61
N ASN A 52 5.98 -6.19 -11.65
CA ASN A 52 5.01 -6.18 -12.74
C ASN A 52 4.97 -7.58 -13.40
N PRO A 53 3.79 -8.22 -13.48
CA PRO A 53 3.68 -9.59 -13.96
C PRO A 53 4.02 -9.75 -15.44
N GLN A 54 3.89 -8.69 -16.24
CA GLN A 54 4.11 -8.70 -17.68
C GLN A 54 5.56 -8.36 -18.04
N THR A 55 6.13 -7.33 -17.40
CA THR A 55 7.46 -6.82 -17.75
C THR A 55 8.58 -7.38 -16.87
N LYS A 56 8.25 -8.00 -15.73
CA LYS A 56 9.19 -8.48 -14.70
C LYS A 56 10.10 -7.38 -14.11
N LYS A 57 9.72 -6.12 -14.31
CA LYS A 57 10.34 -4.95 -13.69
C LYS A 57 9.50 -4.50 -12.49
N PRO A 58 10.00 -3.60 -11.62
CA PRO A 58 9.15 -2.98 -10.61
C PRO A 58 7.91 -2.35 -11.24
N GLY A 59 6.75 -2.49 -10.59
CA GLY A 59 5.59 -1.66 -10.91
C GLY A 59 5.87 -0.19 -10.59
N LYS A 60 4.95 0.69 -10.98
CA LYS A 60 5.12 2.13 -10.80
C LYS A 60 4.91 2.55 -9.35
N LEU A 61 3.84 2.07 -8.72
CA LEU A 61 3.51 2.40 -7.34
C LEU A 61 2.77 1.20 -6.72
N PRO A 62 3.48 0.28 -6.07
CA PRO A 62 2.87 -0.90 -5.51
C PRO A 62 1.78 -0.56 -4.47
N SER A 63 0.62 -1.22 -4.57
CA SER A 63 -0.52 -1.01 -3.68
C SER A 63 -0.84 -2.26 -2.88
N ASN A 64 -1.22 -2.09 -1.61
CA ASN A 64 -1.75 -3.14 -0.73
C ASN A 64 -0.80 -4.34 -0.60
N LEU A 65 0.50 -4.08 -0.40
CA LEU A 65 1.51 -5.12 -0.22
C LEU A 65 1.30 -5.93 1.07
N SER A 66 0.55 -5.38 2.03
CA SER A 66 0.02 -6.11 3.19
C SER A 66 -0.90 -7.29 2.80
N GLY A 67 -1.35 -7.33 1.55
CA GLY A 67 -2.47 -8.14 1.07
C GLY A 67 -3.81 -7.40 1.07
N GLY A 68 -3.84 -6.15 1.58
CA GLY A 68 -5.06 -5.35 1.69
C GLY A 68 -6.08 -5.99 2.65
N LEU A 69 -7.26 -5.39 2.72
CA LEU A 69 -8.39 -5.89 3.49
C LEU A 69 -8.89 -7.23 2.95
N ILE A 70 -8.80 -7.44 1.63
CA ILE A 70 -9.21 -8.68 0.96
C ILE A 70 -8.32 -9.86 1.37
N GLY A 71 -6.99 -9.67 1.36
CA GLY A 71 -6.04 -10.74 1.66
C GLY A 71 -5.71 -10.87 3.15
N CYS A 72 -5.59 -9.75 3.86
CA CYS A 72 -5.12 -9.72 5.25
C CYS A 72 -6.25 -9.82 6.30
N MET A 73 -7.52 -9.72 5.87
CA MET A 73 -8.74 -9.54 6.70
C MET A 73 -9.02 -8.08 7.05
N HIS A 74 -10.31 -7.76 7.25
CA HIS A 74 -10.79 -6.43 7.60
C HIS A 74 -11.31 -6.34 9.04
N ALA A 75 -10.40 -6.14 10.00
CA ALA A 75 -10.78 -5.70 11.34
C ALA A 75 -11.06 -4.19 11.32
N VAL A 76 -12.34 -3.81 11.19
CA VAL A 76 -12.80 -2.45 10.83
C VAL A 76 -12.06 -1.32 11.57
N GLY A 77 -11.99 -1.37 12.90
CA GLY A 77 -11.34 -0.32 13.69
C GLY A 77 -9.81 -0.32 13.65
N ALA A 78 -9.18 -1.44 13.27
CA ALA A 78 -7.73 -1.59 13.24
C ALA A 78 -7.13 -1.38 11.84
N THR A 79 -7.97 -1.38 10.79
CA THR A 79 -7.52 -1.36 9.39
C THR A 79 -6.67 -0.12 9.07
N GLY A 80 -7.15 1.09 9.42
CA GLY A 80 -6.39 2.31 9.16
C GLY A 80 -5.03 2.35 9.88
N LEU A 81 -4.94 1.74 11.07
CA LEU A 81 -3.68 1.62 11.80
C LEU A 81 -2.73 0.62 11.13
N MET A 82 -3.26 -0.50 10.65
CA MET A 82 -2.50 -1.51 9.91
C MET A 82 -1.89 -0.91 8.64
N GLN A 83 -2.70 -0.17 7.85
CA GLN A 83 -2.24 0.49 6.62
C GLN A 83 -1.08 1.47 6.89
N ILE A 84 -1.20 2.30 7.94
CA ILE A 84 -0.15 3.22 8.36
C ILE A 84 1.11 2.48 8.82
N ALA A 85 0.95 1.41 9.61
CA ALA A 85 2.05 0.62 10.11
C ALA A 85 2.83 -0.07 8.96
N GLU A 86 2.12 -0.61 7.98
CA GLU A 86 2.72 -1.28 6.82
C GLU A 86 3.60 -0.31 6.01
N ILE A 87 3.10 0.89 5.72
CA ILE A 87 3.89 1.95 5.07
C ILE A 87 5.12 2.30 5.92
N GLY A 88 4.96 2.41 7.24
CA GLY A 88 6.07 2.64 8.17
C GLY A 88 7.15 1.57 8.07
N TYR A 89 6.78 0.30 8.02
CA TYR A 89 7.73 -0.81 7.86
C TYR A 89 8.51 -0.73 6.55
N HIS A 90 7.86 -0.30 5.46
CA HIS A 90 8.55 -0.07 4.20
C HIS A 90 9.56 1.07 4.30
N ILE A 91 9.14 2.26 4.80
CA ILE A 91 10.01 3.43 4.93
C ILE A 91 11.21 3.15 5.84
N TRP A 92 11.01 2.39 6.92
CA TRP A 92 12.10 2.02 7.83
C TRP A 92 12.98 0.89 7.33
N ASN A 93 12.65 0.26 6.19
CA ASN A 93 13.32 -0.93 5.67
C ASN A 93 13.31 -2.10 6.68
N ARG A 94 12.15 -2.33 7.31
CA ARG A 94 11.93 -3.34 8.35
C ARG A 94 10.77 -4.28 8.03
N TRP A 95 10.28 -4.29 6.79
CA TRP A 95 9.16 -5.14 6.37
C TRP A 95 9.47 -6.63 6.64
N ASP A 96 10.67 -7.08 6.29
CA ASP A 96 11.09 -8.47 6.53
C ASP A 96 11.11 -8.82 8.02
N GLU A 97 11.53 -7.92 8.90
CA GLU A 97 11.49 -8.16 10.36
C GLU A 97 10.05 -8.41 10.86
N ILE A 98 9.06 -7.87 10.14
CA ILE A 98 7.66 -8.03 10.48
C ILE A 98 7.07 -9.32 9.93
N HIS A 99 7.37 -9.65 8.67
CA HIS A 99 6.65 -10.67 7.90
C HIS A 99 7.45 -11.97 7.65
N GLU A 100 8.77 -11.96 7.83
CA GLU A 100 9.64 -13.12 7.62
C GLU A 100 9.69 -14.11 8.79
N PRO A 101 9.80 -13.70 10.07
CA PRO A 101 10.15 -14.61 11.16
C PRO A 101 9.16 -15.77 11.35
N GLN A 102 9.68 -17.01 11.37
CA GLN A 102 8.86 -18.22 11.48
C GLN A 102 8.04 -18.24 12.78
N GLU A 103 8.60 -17.69 13.86
CA GLU A 103 7.97 -17.64 15.18
C GLU A 103 6.63 -16.88 15.14
N LYS A 104 6.48 -15.91 14.23
CA LYS A 104 5.22 -15.17 14.07
C LYS A 104 4.15 -16.03 13.39
N TRP A 105 4.53 -16.76 12.35
CA TRP A 105 3.64 -17.71 11.67
C TRP A 105 3.14 -18.77 12.66
N ASP A 106 4.06 -19.33 13.43
CA ASP A 106 3.77 -20.33 14.45
C ASP A 106 2.86 -19.78 15.56
N ALA A 107 3.11 -18.55 16.04
CA ALA A 107 2.33 -17.89 17.08
C ALA A 107 0.84 -17.71 16.72
N PHE A 108 0.53 -17.59 15.43
CA PHE A 108 -0.85 -17.50 14.93
C PHE A 108 -1.38 -18.81 14.34
N GLY A 109 -0.64 -19.93 14.47
CA GLY A 109 -1.01 -21.23 13.92
C GLY A 109 -1.14 -21.21 12.39
N ARG A 110 -0.33 -20.39 11.72
CA ARG A 110 -0.31 -20.24 10.25
C ARG A 110 0.93 -20.92 9.67
N LYS A 111 0.80 -21.47 8.47
CA LYS A 111 1.95 -21.98 7.70
C LYS A 111 2.54 -20.84 6.88
N LYS A 112 3.85 -20.59 7.02
CA LYS A 112 4.59 -19.69 6.11
C LYS A 112 4.53 -20.26 4.69
N PRO A 113 4.17 -19.47 3.66
CA PRO A 113 4.13 -19.93 2.28
C PRO A 113 5.49 -20.48 1.81
N ASP A 114 5.46 -21.55 1.01
CA ASP A 114 6.69 -22.16 0.48
C ASP A 114 7.38 -21.25 -0.55
N ASP A 115 6.62 -20.35 -1.16
CA ASP A 115 7.04 -19.31 -2.10
C ASP A 115 7.13 -17.93 -1.45
N TRP A 116 7.30 -17.87 -0.12
CA TRP A 116 7.48 -16.60 0.59
C TRP A 116 8.62 -15.80 -0.03
N ALA A 117 8.34 -14.53 -0.32
CA ALA A 117 9.31 -13.57 -0.80
C ALA A 117 9.13 -12.25 -0.05
N SER A 118 10.24 -11.54 0.14
CA SER A 118 10.20 -10.18 0.66
C SER A 118 9.38 -9.28 -0.26
N LEU A 119 8.42 -8.55 0.32
CA LEU A 119 7.71 -7.47 -0.37
C LEU A 119 8.29 -6.09 -0.03
N GLN A 120 9.46 -6.02 0.60
CA GLN A 120 10.10 -4.76 0.97
C GLN A 120 10.33 -3.87 -0.28
N VAL A 121 9.63 -2.72 -0.33
CA VAL A 121 9.93 -1.65 -1.29
C VAL A 121 11.29 -1.04 -0.94
N LYS A 122 12.29 -1.27 -1.78
CA LYS A 122 13.66 -0.85 -1.53
C LYS A 122 13.80 0.66 -1.62
N GLY A 123 14.29 1.29 -0.55
CA GLY A 123 14.53 2.73 -0.52
C GLY A 123 13.26 3.56 -0.51
N ALA A 124 12.14 3.00 -0.04
CA ALA A 124 10.89 3.73 0.16
C ALA A 124 11.12 4.94 1.08
N LYS A 125 10.62 6.09 0.66
CA LYS A 125 10.74 7.37 1.37
C LYS A 125 9.39 7.89 1.76
N ARG A 126 8.34 7.59 0.98
CA ARG A 126 7.01 8.16 1.15
C ARG A 126 5.94 7.14 0.82
N GLY A 127 4.81 7.22 1.52
CA GLY A 127 3.64 6.42 1.19
C GLY A 127 2.34 7.06 1.60
N LEU A 128 1.25 6.58 1.01
CA LEU A 128 -0.12 7.04 1.26
C LEU A 128 -0.95 5.89 1.84
N ALA A 129 -1.59 6.13 2.98
CA ALA A 129 -2.66 5.29 3.50
C ALA A 129 -4.02 5.97 3.28
N ILE A 130 -4.95 5.26 2.65
CA ILE A 130 -6.37 5.64 2.55
C ILE A 130 -7.19 4.64 3.36
N SER A 131 -7.92 5.14 4.35
CA SER A 131 -8.95 4.37 5.05
C SER A 131 -10.30 5.06 4.91
N HIS A 132 -11.36 4.31 4.67
CA HIS A 132 -12.71 4.84 4.62
C HIS A 132 -13.68 4.08 5.54
N ALA A 133 -14.86 4.65 5.80
CA ALA A 133 -15.92 4.00 6.56
C ALA A 133 -17.24 3.98 5.78
N GLY A 134 -18.01 2.91 5.97
CA GLY A 134 -19.24 2.67 5.21
C GLY A 134 -18.97 2.54 3.71
N VAL A 135 -19.79 3.17 2.89
CA VAL A 135 -19.67 3.21 1.43
C VAL A 135 -18.93 4.46 0.94
N GLY A 136 -17.94 4.93 1.70
CA GLY A 136 -17.19 6.15 1.41
C GLY A 136 -17.74 7.42 2.08
N SER A 137 -18.53 7.29 3.16
CA SER A 137 -19.11 8.45 3.85
C SER A 137 -18.07 9.24 4.67
N HIS A 138 -16.99 8.58 5.06
CA HIS A 138 -15.84 9.17 5.75
C HIS A 138 -14.58 8.59 5.13
N VAL A 139 -13.64 9.46 4.74
CA VAL A 139 -12.36 9.07 4.17
C VAL A 139 -11.26 9.79 4.94
N THR A 140 -10.21 9.05 5.27
CA THR A 140 -8.99 9.57 5.86
C THR A 140 -7.82 9.24 4.94
N ALA A 141 -6.98 10.24 4.70
CA ALA A 141 -5.76 10.12 3.92
C ALA A 141 -4.57 10.53 4.79
N ALA A 142 -3.60 9.63 4.95
CA ALA A 142 -2.38 9.88 5.69
C ALA A 142 -1.17 9.72 4.75
N ILE A 143 -0.34 10.77 4.68
CA ILE A 143 0.94 10.73 3.97
C ILE A 143 2.04 10.55 5.01
N LEU A 144 2.82 9.48 4.88
CA LEU A 144 4.01 9.25 5.68
C LEU A 144 5.24 9.58 4.84
N MET A 145 6.22 10.25 5.44
CA MET A 145 7.48 10.61 4.78
C MET A 145 8.65 10.38 5.74
N ASP A 146 9.76 9.86 5.23
CA ASP A 146 11.06 9.96 5.89
C ASP A 146 11.37 11.45 6.10
N PRO A 147 11.69 11.90 7.33
CA PRO A 147 12.06 13.28 7.62
C PRO A 147 13.19 13.84 6.75
N LYS A 148 14.06 12.99 6.19
CA LYS A 148 15.15 13.40 5.27
C LYS A 148 14.69 13.63 3.83
N ASN A 149 13.44 13.30 3.52
CA ASN A 149 12.89 13.28 2.17
C ASN A 149 11.57 14.07 2.08
N LEU A 150 11.37 15.13 2.87
CA LEU A 150 10.16 15.96 2.77
C LEU A 150 10.08 16.65 1.40
N LEU A 151 8.88 16.74 0.80
CA LEU A 151 8.64 17.47 -0.47
C LEU A 151 8.40 18.96 -0.27
N LYS A 152 8.10 19.35 0.97
CA LYS A 152 7.91 20.72 1.39
C LYS A 152 8.47 20.84 2.81
N GLU A 153 9.32 21.83 3.04
CA GLU A 153 9.73 22.24 4.38
C GLU A 153 8.61 23.07 5.03
N ASP A 154 8.42 22.91 6.34
CA ASP A 154 7.38 23.61 7.10
C ASP A 154 7.57 25.13 7.13
#